data_AF-A0A744X086-F1
#
_entry.id   AF-A0A744X086-F1
#
_cell.length_a   1.000
_cell.length_b   1.000
_cell.length_c   1.000
_cell.angle_alpha   90.00
_cell.angle_beta   90.00
_cell.angle_gamma   90.00
#
_symmetry.space_group_name_H-M   'P 1'
#
loop_
_entity.id
_entity.type
_entity.pdbx_description
1 polymer ?
#
loop_
_entity_poly.entity_id
_entity_poly.type
_entity_poly.pdbx_seq_one_letter_code
_entity_poly.pdbx_strand_id
1 'polypeptide(L)'
;GVNIPAVFDWDNHYAKGATDTTRRMLYTGFKSATWGTLTFGQQNSIYYDVVGVKTDIWDYDMIGQAPGNGINGDYDGSYRTRKSLKYKKSIGNVDLYASYLFSDDYNANNGLNYKRKGGGSLGADYHLTDDLTWGTAWNYTRAEMRGNGNKTYDQNIVGTALSWTPENWTIAAGGGWYQNFMTTKKVSVNDYFAGDAWGLEYFVGYAFPIGQYAVKAIQPYFMGDRIEYVNGRDYLRTDNGVGITFQLDYGFRVDYEHVFTSSTDNLGDMNLVRLRYDF
;
A
#
# COMPACT_ATOMS: atom_id res chain seq x y z
N GLY A 1 -16.55 11.51 9.95
CA GLY A 1 -15.23 11.60 10.62
C GLY A 1 -15.29 12.75 11.58
N VAL A 2 -14.68 12.60 12.77
CA VAL A 2 -14.55 13.67 13.76
C VAL A 2 -13.30 14.47 13.42
N ASN A 3 -13.39 15.80 13.36
CA ASN A 3 -12.23 16.67 13.21
C ASN A 3 -11.62 16.89 14.60
N ILE A 4 -10.79 15.96 15.05
CA ILE A 4 -10.15 15.98 16.37
C ILE A 4 -9.38 17.29 16.63
N PRO A 5 -8.57 17.81 15.67
CA PRO A 5 -7.99 19.14 15.81
C PRO A 5 -8.99 20.26 16.13
N ALA A 6 -10.16 20.25 15.48
CA ALA A 6 -11.19 21.25 15.75
C ALA A 6 -11.91 21.02 17.09
N VAL A 7 -12.01 19.78 17.58
CA VAL A 7 -12.58 19.47 18.91
C VAL A 7 -11.66 19.98 20.03
N PHE A 8 -10.35 19.97 19.80
CA PHE A 8 -9.35 20.42 20.77
C PHE A 8 -8.80 21.84 20.51
N ASP A 9 -9.40 22.60 19.59
CA ASP A 9 -8.97 23.95 19.21
C ASP A 9 -7.46 24.04 18.85
N TRP A 10 -6.96 23.07 18.08
CA TRP A 10 -5.57 23.09 17.58
C TRP A 10 -5.44 24.01 16.37
N ASP A 11 -5.29 25.32 16.61
CA ASP A 11 -5.35 26.41 15.63
C ASP A 11 -4.51 26.22 14.34
N ASN A 12 -3.43 25.43 14.38
CA ASN A 12 -2.56 25.15 13.23
C ASN A 12 -2.94 23.88 12.43
N HIS A 13 -3.99 23.17 12.82
CA HIS A 13 -4.35 21.85 12.29
C HIS A 13 -5.76 21.81 11.67
N TYR A 14 -6.49 22.93 11.66
CA TYR A 14 -7.79 23.08 10.98
C TYR A 14 -8.00 24.51 10.43
N ALA A 15 -7.05 25.02 9.63
CA ALA A 15 -7.18 26.36 9.08
C ALA A 15 -8.34 26.49 8.06
N LYS A 16 -9.01 27.64 8.04
CA LYS A 16 -10.05 27.93 7.04
C LYS A 16 -9.45 27.91 5.63
N GLY A 17 -9.96 27.03 4.76
CA GLY A 17 -9.44 26.84 3.41
C GLY A 17 -8.34 25.77 3.30
N ALA A 18 -7.98 25.11 4.40
CA ALA A 18 -7.09 23.96 4.40
C ALA A 18 -7.63 22.84 3.49
N THR A 19 -6.75 22.28 2.68
CA THR A 19 -7.02 21.15 1.78
C THR A 19 -6.44 19.84 2.31
N ASP A 20 -6.24 19.74 3.62
CA ASP A 20 -5.50 18.65 4.29
C ASP A 20 -6.30 17.36 4.41
N THR A 21 -7.54 17.34 3.91
CA THR A 21 -8.39 16.16 3.87
C THR A 21 -8.38 15.54 2.49
N THR A 22 -8.01 14.27 2.43
CA THR A 22 -8.17 13.44 1.24
C THR A 22 -9.20 12.33 1.49
N ARG A 23 -9.96 12.00 0.46
CA ARG A 23 -10.88 10.86 0.48
C ARG A 23 -10.11 9.60 0.12
N ARG A 24 -9.95 8.70 1.09
CA ARG A 24 -9.25 7.41 0.88
C ARG A 24 -10.09 6.43 0.07
N MET A 25 -11.38 6.30 0.36
CA MET A 25 -12.28 5.37 -0.32
C MET A 25 -13.70 5.96 -0.44
N LEU A 26 -14.35 5.71 -1.56
CA LEU A 26 -15.78 5.93 -1.79
C LEU A 26 -16.21 5.10 -3.01
N TYR A 27 -16.98 4.05 -2.77
CA TYR A 27 -17.46 3.14 -3.80
C TYR A 27 -18.84 2.60 -3.43
N THR A 28 -19.55 2.11 -4.44
CA THR A 28 -20.84 1.43 -4.31
C THR A 28 -20.81 0.14 -5.09
N GLY A 29 -21.76 -0.76 -4.89
CA GLY A 29 -21.75 -2.03 -5.58
C GLY A 29 -22.95 -2.93 -5.33
N PHE A 30 -22.92 -4.08 -5.98
CA PHE A 30 -23.88 -5.16 -5.84
C PHE A 30 -23.18 -6.37 -5.23
N LYS A 31 -23.87 -7.04 -4.29
CA LYS A 31 -23.43 -8.30 -3.70
C LYS A 31 -24.47 -9.37 -4.00
N SER A 32 -24.01 -10.49 -4.52
CA SER A 32 -24.82 -11.69 -4.77
C SER A 32 -24.15 -12.89 -4.13
N ALA A 33 -24.93 -13.71 -3.42
CA ALA A 33 -24.44 -14.98 -2.88
C ALA A 33 -23.97 -15.94 -3.98
N THR A 34 -24.61 -15.89 -5.16
CA THR A 34 -24.29 -16.76 -6.30
C THR A 34 -23.16 -16.21 -7.16
N TRP A 35 -23.19 -14.89 -7.43
CA TRP A 35 -22.34 -14.26 -8.43
C TRP A 35 -21.16 -13.49 -7.85
N GLY A 36 -21.03 -13.33 -6.54
CA GLY A 36 -19.95 -12.57 -5.92
C GLY A 36 -20.28 -11.09 -5.75
N THR A 37 -19.25 -10.26 -5.64
CA THR A 37 -19.36 -8.83 -5.34
C THR A 37 -18.78 -8.01 -6.47
N LEU A 38 -19.54 -7.04 -6.99
CA LEU A 38 -19.11 -6.08 -8.00
C LEU A 38 -19.22 -4.67 -7.42
N THR A 39 -18.13 -3.90 -7.49
CA THR A 39 -18.03 -2.57 -6.89
C THR A 39 -17.45 -1.57 -7.86
N PHE A 40 -17.87 -0.31 -7.78
CA PHE A 40 -17.35 0.79 -8.58
C PHE A 40 -17.04 2.01 -7.71
N GLY A 41 -15.86 2.60 -7.86
CA GLY A 41 -15.50 3.86 -7.21
C GLY A 41 -14.01 3.99 -6.91
N GLN A 42 -13.70 4.71 -5.82
CA GLN A 42 -12.36 4.76 -5.22
C GLN A 42 -12.26 3.72 -4.11
N GLN A 43 -11.38 2.75 -4.30
CA GLN A 43 -11.22 1.61 -3.42
C GLN A 43 -9.83 1.01 -3.60
N ASN A 44 -9.43 0.12 -2.69
CA ASN A 44 -8.20 -0.63 -2.86
C ASN A 44 -8.19 -1.37 -4.20
N SER A 45 -7.03 -1.35 -4.84
CA SER A 45 -6.69 -2.12 -6.02
C SER A 45 -6.64 -3.61 -5.67
N ILE A 46 -6.68 -4.45 -6.70
CA ILE A 46 -6.46 -5.88 -6.52
C ILE A 46 -5.05 -6.17 -6.03
N TYR A 47 -4.04 -5.43 -6.52
CA TYR A 47 -2.67 -5.61 -6.06
C TYR A 47 -2.56 -5.39 -4.55
N TYR A 48 -3.17 -4.33 -4.01
CA TYR A 48 -3.12 -4.08 -2.58
C TYR A 48 -3.96 -5.08 -1.79
N ASP A 49 -5.19 -5.39 -2.21
CA ASP A 49 -6.06 -6.34 -1.49
C ASP A 49 -5.46 -7.76 -1.42
N VAL A 50 -4.67 -8.16 -2.42
CA VAL A 50 -4.11 -9.51 -2.54
C VAL A 50 -2.65 -9.60 -2.07
N VAL A 51 -1.84 -8.56 -2.33
CA VAL A 51 -0.41 -8.57 -2.02
C VAL A 51 -0.11 -7.60 -0.89
N GLY A 52 -0.37 -6.32 -1.11
CA GLY A 52 0.17 -5.25 -0.27
C GLY A 52 -0.34 -5.24 1.18
N VAL A 53 -1.62 -5.55 1.38
CA VAL A 53 -2.24 -5.59 2.72
C VAL A 53 -1.58 -6.62 3.65
N LYS A 54 -0.90 -7.63 3.10
CA LYS A 54 -0.27 -8.69 3.91
C LYS A 54 0.97 -8.19 4.64
N THR A 55 1.70 -7.22 4.11
CA THR A 55 2.93 -6.68 4.73
C THR A 55 2.81 -5.23 5.21
N ASP A 56 1.75 -4.51 4.81
CA ASP A 56 1.38 -3.17 5.33
C ASP A 56 0.80 -3.25 6.75
N ILE A 57 1.63 -3.69 7.70
CA ILE A 57 1.28 -3.97 9.12
C ILE A 57 1.94 -2.98 10.08
N TRP A 58 3.09 -2.45 9.69
CA TRP A 58 3.98 -1.59 10.46
C TRP A 58 3.89 -0.13 9.97
N ASP A 59 4.48 0.82 10.69
CA ASP A 59 4.05 2.22 10.60
C ASP A 59 4.85 3.07 9.64
N TYR A 60 6.12 2.75 9.44
CA TYR A 60 7.05 3.64 8.76
C TYR A 60 6.72 3.83 7.28
N ASP A 61 6.70 2.75 6.49
CA ASP A 61 6.42 2.83 5.06
C ASP A 61 5.98 1.50 4.43
N MET A 62 5.86 1.51 3.09
CA MET A 62 5.56 0.36 2.24
C MET A 62 6.49 0.37 1.01
N ILE A 63 7.77 0.70 1.20
CA ILE A 63 8.68 1.00 0.08
C ILE A 63 9.08 -0.26 -0.70
N GLY A 64 8.86 -1.47 -0.20
CA GLY A 64 9.05 -2.69 -0.99
C GLY A 64 7.90 -2.95 -1.98
N GLN A 65 6.77 -2.24 -1.82
CA GLN A 65 5.56 -2.42 -2.64
C GLN A 65 5.35 -1.34 -3.70
N ALA A 66 4.53 -1.65 -4.72
CA ALA A 66 4.06 -0.65 -5.69
C ALA A 66 3.37 0.58 -5.07
N PRO A 67 2.40 0.45 -4.13
CA PRO A 67 1.75 1.58 -3.46
C PRO A 67 2.68 2.67 -2.91
N GLY A 68 3.86 2.30 -2.40
CA GLY A 68 4.82 3.23 -1.79
C GLY A 68 5.68 3.99 -2.80
N ASN A 69 5.69 3.61 -4.08
CA ASN A 69 6.70 4.08 -5.04
C ASN A 69 6.13 4.55 -6.39
N GLY A 70 4.84 4.31 -6.64
CA GLY A 70 4.13 4.80 -7.82
C GLY A 70 4.03 6.32 -7.86
N ILE A 71 3.53 6.85 -8.98
CA ILE A 71 3.35 8.30 -9.12
C ILE A 71 2.28 8.84 -8.16
N ASN A 72 1.20 8.08 -7.95
CA ASN A 72 0.16 8.34 -6.98
C ASN A 72 -0.83 7.16 -6.95
N GLY A 73 -0.92 6.45 -5.81
CA GLY A 73 -1.73 5.25 -5.65
C GLY A 73 -3.23 5.40 -5.93
N ASP A 74 -3.77 6.63 -5.85
CA ASP A 74 -5.16 6.91 -6.22
C ASP A 74 -5.39 6.87 -7.74
N TYR A 75 -4.34 7.09 -8.53
CA TYR A 75 -4.43 7.32 -9.98
C TYR A 75 -3.75 6.24 -10.81
N ASP A 76 -2.71 5.59 -10.29
CA ASP A 76 -1.87 4.67 -11.07
C ASP A 76 -2.31 3.20 -11.02
N GLY A 77 -3.29 2.87 -10.16
CA GLY A 77 -3.83 1.51 -10.05
C GLY A 77 -3.16 0.63 -9.00
N SER A 78 -2.13 1.12 -8.30
CA SER A 78 -1.38 0.32 -7.31
C SER A 78 -2.04 0.23 -5.94
N TYR A 79 -2.73 1.28 -5.48
CA TYR A 79 -3.28 1.35 -4.12
C TYR A 79 -4.78 1.69 -4.12
N ARG A 80 -5.22 2.82 -3.55
CA ARG A 80 -6.65 3.20 -3.44
C ARG A 80 -7.19 3.81 -4.72
N THR A 81 -7.10 3.05 -5.80
CA THR A 81 -7.37 3.52 -7.15
C THR A 81 -8.80 4.00 -7.35
N ARG A 82 -8.93 5.20 -7.92
CA ARG A 82 -10.18 5.83 -8.33
C ARG A 82 -10.70 5.26 -9.63
N LYS A 83 -12.01 5.40 -9.84
CA LYS A 83 -12.68 4.99 -11.09
C LYS A 83 -12.30 3.55 -11.46
N SER A 84 -12.45 2.64 -10.51
CA SER A 84 -12.20 1.21 -10.71
C SER A 84 -13.51 0.43 -10.59
N LEU A 85 -13.75 -0.48 -11.53
CA LEU A 85 -14.77 -1.52 -11.41
C LEU A 85 -14.06 -2.79 -10.95
N LYS A 86 -14.37 -3.28 -9.75
CA LYS A 86 -13.73 -4.45 -9.13
C LYS A 86 -14.76 -5.54 -8.88
N TYR A 87 -14.43 -6.75 -9.28
CA TYR A 87 -15.17 -7.97 -9.05
C TYR A 87 -14.38 -8.89 -8.11
N LYS A 88 -15.05 -9.47 -7.12
CA LYS A 88 -14.54 -10.52 -6.23
C LYS A 88 -15.51 -11.69 -6.19
N LYS A 89 -15.00 -12.92 -6.29
CA LYS A 89 -15.77 -14.13 -6.00
C LYS A 89 -14.93 -15.16 -5.25
N SER A 90 -15.49 -15.68 -4.17
CA SER A 90 -14.93 -16.81 -3.42
C SER A 90 -15.42 -18.13 -4.02
N ILE A 91 -14.50 -19.05 -4.30
CA ILE A 91 -14.77 -20.39 -4.83
C ILE A 91 -13.94 -21.40 -4.03
N GLY A 92 -14.60 -22.15 -3.14
CA GLY A 92 -13.89 -22.98 -2.17
C GLY A 92 -12.92 -22.12 -1.35
N ASN A 93 -11.66 -22.51 -1.34
CA ASN A 93 -10.59 -21.84 -0.59
C ASN A 93 -9.89 -20.73 -1.38
N VAL A 94 -10.42 -20.32 -2.55
CA VAL A 94 -9.80 -19.29 -3.39
C VAL A 94 -10.72 -18.08 -3.53
N ASP A 95 -10.21 -16.90 -3.23
CA ASP A 95 -10.81 -15.64 -3.65
C ASP A 95 -10.22 -15.21 -4.98
N LEU A 96 -11.07 -15.07 -6.00
CA LEU A 96 -10.69 -14.58 -7.32
C LEU A 96 -11.11 -13.12 -7.49
N TYR A 97 -10.21 -12.33 -8.08
CA TYR A 97 -10.38 -10.91 -8.29
C TYR A 97 -10.14 -10.54 -9.76
N ALA A 98 -10.99 -9.66 -10.28
CA ALA A 98 -10.79 -9.01 -11.57
C ALA A 98 -11.19 -7.54 -11.49
N SER A 99 -10.45 -6.65 -12.13
CA SER A 99 -10.83 -5.23 -12.18
C SER A 99 -10.54 -4.61 -13.52
N TYR A 100 -11.36 -3.61 -13.84
CA TYR A 100 -11.14 -2.69 -14.94
C TYR A 100 -10.91 -1.29 -14.39
N LEU A 101 -9.86 -0.64 -14.89
CA LEU A 101 -9.39 0.65 -14.43
C LEU A 101 -9.73 1.70 -15.50
N PHE A 102 -10.68 2.59 -15.23
CA PHE A 102 -11.15 3.62 -16.19
C PHE A 102 -10.27 4.84 -16.21
N SER A 103 -10.17 5.54 -17.34
CA SER A 103 -9.27 6.68 -17.48
C SER A 103 -9.36 7.73 -16.36
N ASP A 104 -8.20 8.18 -15.91
CA ASP A 104 -8.06 9.21 -14.89
C ASP A 104 -6.84 10.10 -15.13
N ASP A 105 -6.89 11.33 -14.65
CA ASP A 105 -5.87 12.36 -14.89
C ASP A 105 -5.34 12.87 -13.55
N TYR A 106 -4.01 13.00 -13.44
CA TYR A 106 -3.28 13.45 -12.27
C TYR A 106 -2.29 14.55 -12.67
N ASN A 107 -2.29 15.66 -11.95
CA ASN A 107 -1.27 16.69 -12.07
C ASN A 107 -0.13 16.37 -11.09
N ALA A 108 1.08 16.14 -11.60
CA ALA A 108 2.23 15.80 -10.78
C ALA A 108 2.88 17.01 -10.08
N ASN A 109 2.30 18.22 -10.23
CA ASN A 109 2.74 19.47 -9.62
C ASN A 109 4.20 19.85 -9.93
N ASN A 110 4.72 19.38 -11.05
CA ASN A 110 6.08 19.62 -11.53
C ASN A 110 6.11 20.04 -13.01
N GLY A 111 4.98 20.53 -13.54
CA GLY A 111 4.80 20.86 -14.95
C GLY A 111 4.44 19.66 -15.84
N LEU A 112 4.39 18.45 -15.28
CA LEU A 112 3.96 17.25 -15.99
C LEU A 112 2.56 16.79 -15.53
N ASN A 113 1.82 16.21 -16.47
CA ASN A 113 0.52 15.61 -16.22
C ASN A 113 0.56 14.12 -16.59
N TYR A 114 0.07 13.28 -15.68
CA TYR A 114 -0.11 11.86 -15.88
C TYR A 114 -1.57 11.58 -16.23
N LYS A 115 -1.78 10.78 -17.28
CA LYS A 115 -3.10 10.26 -17.63
C LYS A 115 -3.06 8.75 -17.67
N ARG A 116 -3.75 8.09 -16.75
CA ARG A 116 -4.13 6.70 -16.94
C ARG A 116 -5.17 6.66 -18.06
N LYS A 117 -4.85 6.01 -19.18
CA LYS A 117 -5.76 5.82 -20.32
C LYS A 117 -6.75 4.69 -20.05
N GLY A 118 -6.30 3.67 -19.35
CA GLY A 118 -7.09 2.52 -18.93
C GLY A 118 -6.19 1.42 -18.39
N GLY A 119 -6.78 0.34 -17.91
CA GLY A 119 -6.01 -0.78 -17.38
C GLY A 119 -6.91 -1.87 -16.83
N GLY A 120 -6.28 -2.88 -16.25
CA GLY A 120 -6.98 -3.97 -15.59
C GLY A 120 -6.10 -4.63 -14.54
N SER A 121 -6.71 -5.45 -13.71
CA SER A 121 -5.96 -6.26 -12.75
C SER A 121 -6.64 -7.60 -12.55
N LEU A 122 -5.83 -8.61 -12.26
CA LEU A 122 -6.25 -9.95 -11.87
C LEU A 122 -5.54 -10.31 -10.59
N GLY A 123 -6.18 -11.10 -9.75
CA GLY A 123 -5.56 -11.60 -8.54
C GLY A 123 -6.27 -12.80 -7.99
N ALA A 124 -5.54 -13.57 -7.20
CA ALA A 124 -6.04 -14.70 -6.46
C ALA A 124 -5.44 -14.72 -5.07
N ASP A 125 -6.29 -14.92 -4.06
CA ASP A 125 -5.88 -15.30 -2.71
C ASP A 125 -6.29 -16.75 -2.47
N TYR A 126 -5.33 -17.61 -2.17
CA TYR A 126 -5.57 -18.98 -1.76
C TYR A 126 -5.43 -19.10 -0.24
N HIS A 127 -6.48 -19.59 0.40
CA HIS A 127 -6.55 -19.89 1.83
C HIS A 127 -6.07 -21.33 2.03
N LEU A 128 -4.77 -21.50 2.29
CA LEU A 128 -4.14 -22.82 2.49
C LEU A 128 -4.65 -23.47 3.78
N THR A 129 -4.79 -22.66 4.83
CA THR A 129 -5.44 -22.98 6.10
C THR A 129 -6.23 -21.75 6.57
N ASP A 130 -6.93 -21.86 7.72
CA ASP A 130 -7.65 -20.73 8.30
C ASP A 130 -6.73 -19.55 8.67
N ASP A 131 -5.45 -19.84 8.95
CA ASP A 131 -4.45 -18.86 9.39
C ASP A 131 -3.35 -18.60 8.34
N LEU A 132 -3.35 -19.29 7.19
CA LEU A 132 -2.33 -19.18 6.15
C LEU A 132 -2.95 -18.85 4.79
N THR A 133 -2.65 -17.65 4.29
CA THR A 133 -3.10 -17.19 2.98
C THR A 133 -1.91 -16.85 2.08
N TRP A 134 -1.97 -17.31 0.83
CA TRP A 134 -1.04 -16.96 -0.24
C TRP A 134 -1.77 -16.16 -1.31
N GLY A 135 -1.26 -14.97 -1.62
CA GLY A 135 -1.81 -14.08 -2.63
C GLY A 135 -0.86 -13.89 -3.81
N THR A 136 -1.42 -13.73 -5.00
CA THR A 136 -0.71 -13.23 -6.19
C THR A 136 -1.60 -12.32 -7.02
N ALA A 137 -1.05 -11.22 -7.51
CA ALA A 137 -1.77 -10.26 -8.32
C ALA A 137 -0.92 -9.68 -9.44
N TRP A 138 -1.61 -9.35 -10.53
CA TRP A 138 -1.07 -8.59 -11.64
C TRP A 138 -1.95 -7.37 -11.90
N ASN A 139 -1.33 -6.22 -12.10
CA ASN A 139 -1.96 -4.98 -12.53
C ASN A 139 -1.25 -4.47 -13.78
N TYR A 140 -2.05 -4.10 -14.77
CA TYR A 140 -1.59 -3.43 -15.97
C TYR A 140 -2.30 -2.09 -16.11
N THR A 141 -1.53 -1.06 -16.39
CA THR A 141 -2.02 0.28 -16.65
C THR A 141 -1.35 0.85 -17.88
N ARG A 142 -2.13 1.28 -18.86
CA ARG A 142 -1.65 2.14 -19.94
C ARG A 142 -1.76 3.58 -19.50
N ALA A 143 -0.64 4.27 -19.43
CA ALA A 143 -0.56 5.66 -19.01
C ALA A 143 0.11 6.55 -20.05
N GLU A 144 -0.07 7.86 -19.94
CA GLU A 144 0.62 8.85 -20.74
C GLU A 144 1.12 9.98 -19.85
N MET A 145 2.42 10.27 -19.93
CA MET A 145 3.00 11.50 -19.39
C MET A 145 2.94 12.59 -20.44
N ARG A 146 2.54 13.80 -20.02
CA ARG A 146 2.36 14.99 -20.86
C ARG A 146 3.09 16.18 -20.26
N GLY A 147 3.67 17.00 -21.13
CA GLY A 147 4.39 18.24 -20.80
C GLY A 147 4.86 18.91 -22.10
N ASN A 148 6.15 19.22 -22.21
CA ASN A 148 6.78 19.61 -23.49
C ASN A 148 6.97 18.38 -24.41
N GLY A 149 5.84 17.75 -24.78
CA GLY A 149 5.77 16.46 -25.46
C GLY A 149 4.86 15.47 -24.73
N ASN A 150 4.77 14.24 -25.25
CA ASN A 150 4.06 13.16 -24.60
C ASN A 150 4.82 11.83 -24.75
N LYS A 151 4.61 10.91 -23.80
CA LYS A 151 5.06 9.53 -23.89
C LYS A 151 4.04 8.61 -23.26
N THR A 152 3.70 7.55 -23.98
CA THR A 152 2.86 6.47 -23.44
C THR A 152 3.75 5.44 -22.75
N TYR A 153 3.31 4.99 -21.58
CA TYR A 153 3.92 3.93 -20.80
C TYR A 153 2.92 2.80 -20.62
N ASP A 154 3.37 1.58 -20.90
CA ASP A 154 2.69 0.36 -20.52
C ASP A 154 3.32 -0.10 -19.19
N GLN A 155 2.56 0.08 -18.11
CA GLN A 155 3.00 -0.17 -16.74
C GLN A 155 2.51 -1.54 -16.29
N ASN A 156 3.41 -2.36 -15.73
CA ASN A 156 3.07 -3.65 -15.15
C ASN A 156 3.51 -3.72 -13.69
N ILE A 157 2.66 -4.31 -12.87
CA ILE A 157 2.96 -4.66 -11.49
C ILE A 157 2.59 -6.13 -11.34
N VAL A 158 3.54 -6.95 -10.91
CA VAL A 158 3.29 -8.34 -10.51
C VAL A 158 3.76 -8.48 -9.08
N GLY A 159 2.99 -9.12 -8.22
CA GLY A 159 3.44 -9.39 -6.87
C GLY A 159 2.81 -10.62 -6.26
N THR A 160 3.45 -11.12 -5.21
CA THR A 160 2.99 -12.25 -4.43
C THR A 160 3.35 -12.04 -2.97
N ALA A 161 2.50 -12.50 -2.06
CA ALA A 161 2.73 -12.40 -0.63
C ALA A 161 2.06 -13.55 0.13
N LEU A 162 2.64 -13.88 1.27
CA LEU A 162 2.15 -14.83 2.25
C LEU A 162 1.81 -14.08 3.54
N SER A 163 0.73 -14.50 4.19
CA SER A 163 0.38 -14.08 5.55
C SER A 163 0.02 -15.31 6.36
N TRP A 164 0.66 -15.46 7.50
CA TRP A 164 0.50 -16.57 8.44
C TRP A 164 0.28 -16.00 9.85
N THR A 165 -0.90 -16.21 10.42
CA THR A 165 -1.29 -15.60 11.71
C THR A 165 -1.90 -16.60 12.69
N PRO A 166 -1.23 -17.72 13.01
CA PRO A 166 -1.78 -18.67 13.98
C PRO A 166 -1.59 -18.17 15.41
N GLU A 167 -2.59 -18.39 16.25
CA GLU A 167 -2.55 -18.05 17.67
C GLU A 167 -2.12 -16.59 17.91
N ASN A 168 -0.89 -16.38 18.40
CA ASN A 168 -0.31 -15.09 18.74
C ASN A 168 0.78 -14.64 17.73
N TRP A 169 1.06 -15.42 16.70
CA TRP A 169 2.04 -15.09 15.68
C TRP A 169 1.43 -14.20 14.60
N THR A 170 2.26 -13.32 14.04
CA THR A 170 1.97 -12.62 12.80
C THR A 170 3.23 -12.64 11.95
N ILE A 171 3.19 -13.41 10.87
CA ILE A 171 4.29 -13.55 9.93
C ILE A 171 3.77 -13.21 8.55
N ALA A 172 4.44 -12.30 7.87
CA ALA A 172 4.13 -11.97 6.50
C ALA A 172 5.40 -11.73 5.71
N ALA A 173 5.36 -12.08 4.43
CA ALA A 173 6.44 -11.78 3.51
C ALA A 173 5.86 -11.66 2.10
N GLY A 174 6.38 -10.73 1.33
CA GLY A 174 5.92 -10.49 -0.02
C GLY A 174 6.97 -9.81 -0.87
N GLY A 175 6.67 -9.74 -2.16
CA GLY A 175 7.51 -9.07 -3.12
C GLY A 175 6.80 -8.78 -4.42
N GLY A 176 7.41 -7.93 -5.21
CA GLY A 176 6.88 -7.56 -6.50
C GLY A 176 7.94 -7.13 -7.50
N TRP A 177 7.56 -7.19 -8.77
CA TRP A 177 8.29 -6.67 -9.90
C TRP A 177 7.44 -5.63 -10.63
N TYR A 178 8.10 -4.57 -11.06
CA TYR A 178 7.48 -3.32 -11.46
C TYR A 178 8.11 -2.82 -12.75
N GLN A 179 7.32 -2.76 -13.81
CA GLN A 179 7.78 -2.31 -15.12
C GLN A 179 7.18 -0.94 -15.47
N ASN A 180 8.01 0.01 -15.88
CA ASN A 180 7.60 1.36 -16.29
C ASN A 180 6.71 2.07 -15.24
N PHE A 181 6.85 1.70 -13.97
CA PHE A 181 5.92 2.10 -12.91
C PHE A 181 6.58 2.96 -11.85
N MET A 182 7.79 2.59 -11.44
CA MET A 182 8.51 3.29 -10.37
C MET A 182 9.06 4.63 -10.84
N THR A 183 8.97 5.68 -10.01
CA THR A 183 9.38 7.03 -10.44
C THR A 183 10.89 7.24 -10.36
N THR A 184 11.50 7.87 -11.37
CA THR A 184 12.96 8.13 -11.39
C THR A 184 13.35 9.43 -10.68
N LYS A 185 12.38 10.20 -10.18
CA LYS A 185 12.52 11.61 -9.72
C LYS A 185 12.94 12.61 -10.83
N LYS A 186 13.08 12.19 -12.09
CA LYS A 186 13.37 13.10 -13.22
C LYS A 186 12.09 13.77 -13.72
N VAL A 187 12.15 15.09 -13.94
CA VAL A 187 11.06 15.86 -14.58
C VAL A 187 11.22 15.80 -16.10
N SER A 188 11.00 14.61 -16.67
CA SER A 188 11.10 14.33 -18.12
C SER A 188 9.95 13.42 -18.52
N VAL A 189 9.23 13.74 -19.61
CA VAL A 189 8.20 12.83 -20.14
C VAL A 189 8.79 11.51 -20.63
N ASN A 190 10.08 11.47 -20.98
CA ASN A 190 10.73 10.29 -21.53
C ASN A 190 11.30 9.35 -20.46
N ASP A 191 11.66 9.91 -19.31
CA ASP A 191 12.41 9.21 -18.25
C ASP A 191 11.69 9.26 -16.91
N TYR A 192 10.39 9.59 -16.87
CA TYR A 192 9.64 9.76 -15.62
C TYR A 192 9.59 8.46 -14.81
N PHE A 193 9.43 7.33 -15.50
CA PHE A 193 9.37 6.00 -14.91
C PHE A 193 10.62 5.19 -15.21
N ALA A 194 11.10 4.45 -14.21
CA ALA A 194 12.13 3.43 -14.34
C ALA A 194 11.59 2.26 -15.16
N GLY A 195 12.44 1.64 -15.97
CA GLY A 195 12.01 0.54 -16.83
C GLY A 195 11.66 -0.69 -16.01
N ASP A 196 12.55 -1.16 -15.13
CA ASP A 196 12.33 -2.30 -14.26
C ASP A 196 12.82 -2.03 -12.83
N ALA A 197 12.03 -2.45 -11.85
CA ALA A 197 12.39 -2.46 -10.44
C ALA A 197 11.77 -3.68 -9.75
N TRP A 198 12.30 -4.08 -8.60
CA TRP A 198 11.73 -5.12 -7.77
C TRP A 198 11.90 -4.79 -6.30
N GLY A 199 10.96 -5.28 -5.48
CA GLY A 199 10.98 -5.06 -4.05
C GLY A 199 10.49 -6.26 -3.25
N LEU A 200 10.87 -6.27 -1.97
CA LEU A 200 10.53 -7.28 -0.98
C LEU A 200 10.11 -6.59 0.31
N GLU A 201 9.22 -7.22 1.07
CA GLU A 201 8.86 -6.82 2.42
C GLU A 201 8.62 -8.04 3.30
N TYR A 202 8.87 -7.90 4.60
CA TYR A 202 8.61 -8.94 5.57
C TYR A 202 8.29 -8.36 6.95
N PHE A 203 7.56 -9.15 7.73
CA PHE A 203 7.18 -8.86 9.10
C PHE A 203 7.12 -10.16 9.91
N VAL A 204 7.66 -10.15 11.12
CA VAL A 204 7.54 -11.24 12.10
C VAL A 204 7.30 -10.64 13.47
N GLY A 205 6.17 -10.95 14.09
CA GLY A 205 5.85 -10.54 15.45
C GLY A 205 5.13 -11.62 16.24
N TYR A 206 5.23 -11.54 17.57
CA TYR A 206 4.50 -12.41 18.49
C TYR A 206 3.85 -11.58 19.59
N ALA A 207 2.52 -11.68 19.71
CA ALA A 207 1.76 -10.97 20.73
C ALA A 207 1.74 -11.77 22.05
N PHE A 208 2.45 -11.29 23.07
CA PHE A 208 2.37 -11.83 24.41
C PHE A 208 1.08 -11.37 25.08
N PRO A 209 0.14 -12.26 25.42
CA PRO A 209 -1.05 -11.89 26.17
C PRO A 209 -0.65 -11.54 27.60
N ILE A 210 -0.90 -10.31 28.02
CA ILE A 210 -0.58 -9.81 29.36
C ILE A 210 -1.82 -9.84 30.24
N GLY A 211 -2.92 -9.23 29.78
CA GLY A 211 -4.21 -9.22 30.47
C GLY A 211 -4.18 -8.59 31.87
N GLN A 212 -3.28 -7.64 32.12
CA GLN A 212 -3.08 -7.03 33.43
C GLN A 212 -2.80 -5.53 33.29
N TYR A 213 -3.21 -4.75 34.30
CA TYR A 213 -2.89 -3.32 34.42
C TYR A 213 -3.21 -2.49 33.16
N ALA A 214 -4.37 -2.73 32.54
CA ALA A 214 -4.81 -2.12 31.29
C ALA A 214 -3.99 -2.46 30.03
N VAL A 215 -3.05 -3.41 30.12
CA VAL A 215 -2.29 -3.93 28.98
C VAL A 215 -2.87 -5.27 28.57
N LYS A 216 -3.42 -5.34 27.36
CA LYS A 216 -3.95 -6.58 26.76
C LYS A 216 -2.81 -7.45 26.25
N ALA A 217 -1.95 -6.88 25.43
CA ALA A 217 -0.85 -7.61 24.81
C ALA A 217 0.34 -6.69 24.54
N ILE A 218 1.52 -7.29 24.52
CA ILE A 218 2.76 -6.65 24.07
C ILE A 218 3.30 -7.48 22.91
N GLN A 219 3.52 -6.85 21.76
CA GLN A 219 4.01 -7.51 20.56
C GLN A 219 5.32 -6.86 20.14
N PRO A 220 6.49 -7.42 20.51
CA PRO A 220 7.71 -7.13 19.78
C PRO A 220 7.65 -7.72 18.37
N TYR A 221 8.28 -7.05 17.42
CA TYR A 221 8.38 -7.50 16.04
C TYR A 221 9.67 -7.05 15.37
N PHE A 222 10.03 -7.77 14.32
CA PHE A 222 11.07 -7.43 13.36
C PHE A 222 10.43 -7.31 11.98
N MET A 223 10.86 -6.31 11.23
CA MET A 223 10.27 -5.96 9.94
C MET A 223 11.34 -5.38 9.03
N GLY A 224 11.03 -5.28 7.75
CA GLY A 224 11.90 -4.61 6.81
C GLY A 224 11.47 -4.79 5.38
N ASP A 225 12.18 -4.09 4.51
CA ASP A 225 11.90 -4.02 3.09
C ASP A 225 13.17 -3.77 2.27
N ARG A 226 13.00 -3.91 0.97
CA ARG A 226 14.01 -3.55 -0.02
C ARG A 226 13.33 -3.15 -1.30
N ILE A 227 13.90 -2.15 -1.98
CA ILE A 227 13.53 -1.78 -3.35
C ILE A 227 14.81 -1.52 -4.16
N GLU A 228 14.88 -2.10 -5.35
CA GLU A 228 16.02 -1.95 -6.25
C GLU A 228 15.55 -1.63 -7.68
N TYR A 229 16.14 -0.62 -8.28
CA TYR A 229 15.89 -0.20 -9.64
C TYR A 229 16.94 -0.85 -10.54
N VAL A 230 16.50 -1.68 -11.46
CA VAL A 230 17.39 -2.40 -12.39
C VAL A 230 17.87 -1.46 -13.50
N ASN A 231 17.03 -0.50 -13.89
CA ASN A 231 17.36 0.47 -14.93
C ASN A 231 16.57 1.80 -14.76
N GLY A 232 16.94 2.82 -15.54
CA GLY A 232 16.32 4.15 -15.54
C GLY A 232 16.80 5.10 -14.43
N ARG A 233 17.16 4.56 -13.26
CA ARG A 233 17.79 5.27 -12.13
C ARG A 233 18.64 4.28 -11.33
N ASP A 234 19.83 4.71 -10.91
CA ASP A 234 20.58 4.01 -9.86
C ASP A 234 19.91 4.31 -8.52
N TYR A 235 19.16 3.33 -8.01
CA TYR A 235 18.51 3.44 -6.72
C TYR A 235 18.35 2.08 -6.08
N LEU A 236 18.87 1.98 -4.87
CA LEU A 236 18.66 0.89 -3.95
C LEU A 236 18.35 1.49 -2.58
N ARG A 237 17.34 0.93 -1.91
CA ARG A 237 17.07 1.15 -0.48
C ARG A 237 16.79 -0.19 0.18
N THR A 238 17.28 -0.36 1.40
CA THR A 238 17.01 -1.51 2.25
C THR A 238 16.79 -0.99 3.65
N ASP A 239 15.64 -1.33 4.21
CA ASP A 239 15.28 -1.01 5.58
C ASP A 239 15.14 -2.29 6.39
N ASN A 240 15.69 -2.28 7.60
CA ASN A 240 15.46 -3.32 8.59
C ASN A 240 15.06 -2.62 9.88
N GLY A 241 14.14 -3.18 10.64
CA GLY A 241 13.65 -2.51 11.83
C GLY A 241 13.24 -3.48 12.92
N VAL A 242 13.16 -2.92 14.11
CA VAL A 242 12.56 -3.56 15.27
C VAL A 242 11.49 -2.64 15.81
N GLY A 243 10.38 -3.22 16.24
CA GLY A 243 9.30 -2.47 16.83
C GLY A 243 8.66 -3.21 17.99
N ILE A 244 7.86 -2.46 18.74
CA ILE A 244 7.07 -2.97 19.83
C ILE A 244 5.72 -2.25 19.85
N THR A 245 4.66 -3.05 19.89
CA THR A 245 3.29 -2.59 20.05
C THR A 245 2.79 -2.94 21.45
N PHE A 246 2.26 -1.94 22.15
CA PHE A 246 1.48 -2.11 23.37
C PHE A 246 0.01 -1.96 23.04
N GLN A 247 -0.73 -3.07 23.10
CA GLN A 247 -2.19 -3.07 22.97
C GLN A 247 -2.79 -2.87 24.36
N LEU A 248 -3.56 -1.80 24.52
CA LEU A 248 -4.15 -1.42 25.79
C LEU A 248 -5.65 -1.71 25.79
N ASP A 249 -6.24 -1.66 26.98
CA ASP A 249 -7.68 -1.70 27.12
C ASP A 249 -8.35 -0.49 26.45
N TYR A 250 -9.64 -0.65 26.17
CA TYR A 250 -10.48 0.40 25.60
C TYR A 250 -9.99 0.96 24.25
N GLY A 251 -9.30 0.16 23.43
CA GLY A 251 -8.97 0.53 22.04
C GLY A 251 -7.74 1.42 21.88
N PHE A 252 -6.99 1.69 22.95
CA PHE A 252 -5.72 2.40 22.87
C PHE A 252 -4.59 1.48 22.41
N ARG A 253 -3.67 2.02 21.62
CA ARG A 253 -2.44 1.33 21.20
C ARG A 253 -1.28 2.31 21.11
N VAL A 254 -0.11 1.88 21.58
CA VAL A 254 1.16 2.60 21.42
C VAL A 254 2.13 1.75 20.62
N ASP A 255 2.71 2.32 19.57
CA ASP A 255 3.72 1.70 18.74
C ASP A 255 5.04 2.47 18.88
N TYR A 256 6.14 1.73 18.98
CA TYR A 256 7.48 2.27 18.80
C TYR A 256 8.23 1.44 17.77
N GLU A 257 8.87 2.12 16.81
CA GLU A 257 9.67 1.49 15.76
C GLU A 257 11.02 2.20 15.64
N HIS A 258 12.07 1.42 15.47
CA HIS A 258 13.38 1.90 15.05
C HIS A 258 13.76 1.20 13.74
N VAL A 259 14.07 1.99 12.72
CA VAL A 259 14.35 1.54 11.35
C VAL A 259 15.76 1.95 10.97
N PHE A 260 16.57 0.95 10.62
CA PHE A 260 17.90 1.08 10.08
C PHE A 260 17.82 1.16 8.56
N THR A 261 18.24 2.28 7.98
CA THR A 261 18.11 2.53 6.53
C THR A 261 19.47 2.56 5.86
N SER A 262 19.58 1.79 4.77
CA SER A 262 20.70 1.88 3.84
C SER A 262 20.17 2.21 2.45
N SER A 263 20.50 3.39 1.95
CA SER A 263 20.06 3.83 0.63
C SER A 263 21.16 4.51 -0.18
N THR A 264 21.05 4.40 -1.51
CA THR A 264 21.92 5.11 -2.47
C THR A 264 21.91 6.63 -2.31
N ASP A 265 20.84 7.21 -1.77
CA ASP A 265 20.73 8.65 -1.46
C ASP A 265 21.05 9.00 0.00
N ASN A 266 21.64 8.06 0.77
CA ASN A 266 22.11 8.24 2.14
C ASN A 266 21.02 8.75 3.11
N LEU A 267 19.83 8.15 3.04
CA LEU A 267 18.79 8.36 4.03
C LEU A 267 19.28 7.84 5.39
N GLY A 268 18.95 8.57 6.45
CA GLY A 268 19.27 8.18 7.82
C GLY A 268 18.19 7.28 8.43
N ASP A 269 18.55 6.66 9.55
CA ASP A 269 17.65 5.86 10.37
C ASP A 269 16.45 6.67 10.88
N MET A 270 15.35 5.98 11.15
CA MET A 270 14.10 6.58 11.63
C MET A 270 13.65 6.01 12.96
N ASN A 271 13.10 6.86 13.82
CA ASN A 271 12.36 6.45 15.01
C ASN A 271 10.91 6.93 14.89
N LEU A 272 9.95 6.03 15.05
CA LEU A 272 8.53 6.38 15.10
C LEU A 272 7.95 6.04 16.46
N VAL A 273 7.12 6.95 16.96
CA VAL A 273 6.22 6.71 18.08
C VAL A 273 4.82 7.07 17.61
N ARG A 274 3.89 6.13 17.74
CA ARG A 274 2.47 6.37 17.42
C ARG A 274 1.60 6.02 18.60
N LEU A 275 0.81 6.98 19.06
CA LEU A 275 -0.34 6.74 19.93
C LEU A 275 -1.60 6.78 19.08
N ARG A 276 -2.41 5.73 19.14
CA ARG A 276 -3.68 5.64 18.43
C ARG A 276 -4.81 5.16 19.34
N TYR A 277 -6.02 5.58 18.98
CA TYR A 277 -7.26 5.15 19.62
C TYR A 277 -8.23 4.73 18.51
N ASP A 278 -8.63 3.46 18.54
CA ASP A 278 -9.56 2.86 17.59
C ASP A 278 -10.94 2.71 18.26
N PHE A 279 -11.99 3.34 17.68
CA PHE A 279 -13.37 3.37 18.18
C PHE A 279 -14.38 2.65 17.28
#